data_AF-A0A9W4P4Z8-F1
#
_entry.id   AF-A0A9W4P4Z8-F1
#
_cell.length_a   1.000
_cell.length_b   1.000
_cell.length_c   1.000
_cell.angle_alpha   90.00
_cell.angle_beta   90.00
_cell.angle_gamma   90.00
#
_symmetry.space_group_name_H-M   'P 1'
#
loop_
_entity.id
_entity.type
_entity.pdbx_description
1 polymer ?
#
loop_
_entity_poly.entity_id
_entity_poly.type
_entity_poly.pdbx_seq_one_letter_code
_entity_poly.pdbx_strand_id
1 'polypeptide(L)'
;MPLIPENQDLAEEIEAVNAIYDPDTVTVTRTTPANATTNNTLDLGSLAHSNNNIYTTVVTLQIPEQQHLSFILGFQASYPDSRPAVLGTASTAARGEGKIAIGVLEDIVQRTWQAGAVCLFDVISEAVDVFPELSIGQDDIEDSSTQTPTVAASTATEAFEALSLRDAFGLDAPPEWILSDVVSEKKSVFVGRVARVTCLAQAQAFLDHLTATDRKVAAATHNISAWRIRQRKGADGEGETVVQDYDDDGETAAGGRLLHVMQLMDVWNVVVVVTRWYGGIQLGPARFRLINDVGRDALVKGGFTKEKEEAEKGKKKGKK
;
A
#
# COMPACT_ATOMS: atom_id res chain seq x y z
N MET A 1 32.73 11.92 -13.79
CA MET A 1 31.63 12.56 -14.53
C MET A 1 30.44 11.62 -14.46
N PRO A 2 29.22 12.09 -14.12
CA PRO A 2 28.05 11.24 -14.16
C PRO A 2 27.82 10.76 -15.60
N LEU A 3 27.53 9.48 -15.77
CA LEU A 3 27.12 8.92 -17.06
C LEU A 3 25.68 9.36 -17.31
N ILE A 4 25.43 9.97 -18.46
CA ILE A 4 24.09 10.43 -18.85
C ILE A 4 23.55 9.45 -19.90
N PRO A 5 22.32 8.92 -19.75
CA PRO A 5 21.70 8.08 -20.76
C PRO A 5 21.56 8.82 -22.10
N GLU A 6 21.76 8.13 -23.23
CA GLU A 6 21.46 8.71 -24.55
C GLU A 6 19.96 8.89 -24.79
N ASN A 7 19.14 8.07 -24.12
CA ASN A 7 17.69 8.15 -24.18
C ASN A 7 17.20 9.30 -23.29
N GLN A 8 16.57 10.31 -23.90
CA GLN A 8 16.17 11.53 -23.20
C GLN A 8 15.03 11.30 -22.20
N ASP A 9 14.03 10.47 -22.53
CA ASP A 9 12.93 10.15 -21.62
C ASP A 9 13.45 9.46 -20.34
N LEU A 10 14.39 8.53 -20.50
CA LEU A 10 15.05 7.86 -19.37
C LEU A 10 15.91 8.84 -18.54
N ALA A 11 16.61 9.76 -19.20
CA ALA A 11 17.44 10.75 -18.50
C ALA A 11 16.59 11.71 -17.65
N GLU A 12 15.50 12.23 -18.22
CA GLU A 12 14.54 13.10 -17.53
C GLU A 12 13.84 12.36 -16.38
N GLU A 13 13.46 11.10 -16.58
CA GLU A 13 12.85 10.28 -15.54
C GLU A 13 13.81 10.03 -14.36
N ILE A 14 15.07 9.69 -14.63
CA ILE A 14 16.08 9.47 -13.58
C ILE A 14 16.30 10.75 -12.77
N GLU A 15 16.38 11.91 -13.42
CA GLU A 15 16.51 13.19 -12.74
C GLU A 15 15.30 13.48 -11.85
N ALA A 16 14.08 13.23 -12.34
CA ALA A 16 12.86 13.42 -11.57
C ALA A 16 12.79 12.48 -10.35
N VAL A 17 13.11 11.19 -10.52
CA VAL A 17 13.14 10.20 -9.44
C VAL A 17 14.15 10.58 -8.36
N ASN A 18 15.38 10.93 -8.75
CA ASN A 18 16.43 11.34 -7.82
C ASN A 18 16.13 12.67 -7.11
N ALA A 19 15.23 13.50 -7.66
CA ALA A 19 14.74 14.71 -7.01
C ALA A 19 13.58 14.45 -6.02
N ILE A 20 12.83 13.37 -6.20
CA ILE A 20 11.72 12.97 -5.31
C ILE A 20 12.23 12.22 -4.08
N TYR A 21 13.19 11.33 -4.28
CA TYR A 21 13.82 10.53 -3.24
C TYR A 21 15.21 11.10 -2.92
N ASP A 22 16.24 10.25 -2.95
CA ASP A 22 17.63 10.64 -2.77
C ASP A 22 18.39 10.72 -4.10
N PRO A 23 19.44 11.56 -4.21
CA PRO A 23 20.20 11.75 -5.45
C PRO A 23 20.87 10.50 -6.04
N ASP A 24 21.01 9.44 -5.25
CA ASP A 24 21.62 8.15 -5.59
C ASP A 24 20.60 7.01 -5.71
N THR A 25 19.29 7.32 -5.67
CA THR A 25 18.22 6.34 -5.84
C THR A 25 18.38 5.56 -7.15
N VAL A 26 18.65 6.25 -8.26
CA VAL A 26 18.98 5.63 -9.54
C VAL A 26 20.32 6.15 -10.04
N THR A 27 21.28 5.24 -10.19
CA THR A 27 22.64 5.57 -10.65
C THR A 27 22.96 4.87 -11.96
N VAL A 28 23.38 5.63 -12.97
CA VAL A 28 23.74 5.07 -14.28
C VAL A 28 25.12 4.43 -14.19
N THR A 29 25.19 3.12 -14.40
CA THR A 29 26.43 2.34 -14.27
C THR A 29 27.09 2.02 -15.61
N ARG A 30 26.30 1.93 -16.68
CA ARG A 30 26.82 1.73 -18.04
C ARG A 30 25.93 2.40 -19.08
N THR A 31 26.56 3.06 -20.04
CA THR A 31 25.94 3.47 -21.29
C THR A 31 26.74 2.90 -22.46
N THR A 32 26.04 2.43 -23.49
CA THR A 32 26.62 1.98 -24.76
C THR A 32 25.93 2.71 -25.91
N PRO A 33 26.67 3.26 -26.88
CA PRO A 33 26.07 3.96 -28.00
C PRO A 33 25.20 3.01 -28.82
N ALA A 34 24.02 3.45 -29.25
CA ALA A 34 23.09 2.63 -30.04
C ALA A 34 23.73 2.05 -31.34
N ASN A 35 24.80 2.68 -31.85
CA ASN A 35 25.52 2.26 -33.06
C ASN A 35 26.69 1.27 -32.84
N ALA A 36 26.97 0.84 -31.60
CA ALA A 36 28.10 -0.04 -31.30
C ALA A 36 27.78 -1.55 -31.43
N THR A 37 26.53 -1.92 -31.66
CA THR A 37 26.04 -3.32 -31.71
C THR A 37 26.50 -4.12 -32.95
N THR A 38 27.28 -3.55 -33.88
CA THR A 38 27.63 -4.21 -35.15
C THR A 38 29.12 -4.38 -35.43
N ASN A 39 30.00 -4.58 -34.45
CA ASN A 39 31.37 -5.02 -34.73
C ASN A 39 31.77 -6.25 -33.91
N ASN A 40 31.66 -7.42 -34.55
CA ASN A 40 32.21 -8.69 -34.09
C ASN A 40 33.74 -8.60 -33.98
N THR A 41 34.27 -8.71 -32.76
CA THR A 41 35.65 -9.15 -32.52
C THR A 41 35.59 -10.32 -31.56
N LEU A 42 36.02 -11.49 -32.04
CA LEU A 42 36.18 -12.71 -31.25
C LEU A 42 37.20 -12.46 -30.13
N ASP A 43 36.74 -12.55 -28.87
CA ASP A 43 37.62 -12.76 -27.72
C ASP A 43 37.26 -14.10 -27.05
N LEU A 44 38.23 -15.00 -27.01
CA LEU A 44 38.11 -16.40 -26.62
C LEU A 44 38.56 -16.54 -25.17
N GLY A 45 37.70 -16.17 -24.20
CA GLY A 45 38.11 -16.22 -22.80
C GLY A 45 37.13 -15.74 -21.74
N SER A 46 35.83 -15.98 -21.84
CA SER A 46 34.90 -15.82 -20.70
C SER A 46 33.54 -16.45 -20.99
N LEU A 47 33.29 -17.64 -20.44
CA LEU A 47 32.06 -18.42 -20.64
C LEU A 47 30.89 -17.94 -19.74
N ALA A 48 30.65 -16.62 -19.61
CA ALA A 48 29.59 -16.12 -18.72
C ALA A 48 28.73 -14.92 -19.18
N HIS A 49 28.89 -14.31 -20.37
CA HIS A 49 28.20 -13.02 -20.63
C HIS A 49 27.66 -12.77 -22.06
N SER A 50 26.92 -13.70 -22.66
CA SER A 50 26.36 -13.52 -24.02
C SER A 50 25.06 -12.69 -24.12
N ASN A 51 24.47 -12.19 -23.03
CA ASN A 51 23.20 -11.45 -23.06
C ASN A 51 23.33 -9.91 -22.94
N ASN A 52 24.56 -9.39 -22.91
CA ASN A 52 24.82 -8.03 -22.44
C ASN A 52 24.70 -6.92 -23.50
N ASN A 53 24.31 -7.25 -24.73
CA ASN A 53 24.43 -6.35 -25.89
C ASN A 53 23.10 -5.75 -26.42
N ILE A 54 21.99 -5.97 -25.71
CA ILE A 54 20.67 -5.43 -26.09
C ILE A 54 20.26 -4.18 -25.30
N TYR A 55 20.91 -3.93 -24.16
CA TYR A 55 20.60 -2.80 -23.28
C TYR A 55 21.60 -1.67 -23.52
N THR A 56 21.13 -0.55 -24.03
CA THR A 56 21.95 0.64 -24.26
C THR A 56 22.32 1.32 -22.96
N THR A 57 21.45 1.27 -21.95
CA THR A 57 21.68 1.85 -20.63
C THR A 57 21.46 0.80 -19.54
N VAL A 58 22.36 0.75 -18.56
CA VAL A 58 22.23 -0.05 -17.35
C VAL A 58 22.35 0.88 -16.16
N VAL A 59 21.45 0.71 -15.20
CA VAL A 59 21.41 1.50 -13.97
C VAL A 59 21.39 0.57 -12.76
N THR A 60 21.88 1.08 -11.63
CA THR A 60 21.61 0.51 -10.33
C THR A 60 20.48 1.30 -9.68
N LEU A 61 19.42 0.59 -9.30
CA LEU A 61 18.30 1.11 -8.53
C LEU A 61 18.49 0.73 -7.06
N GLN A 62 18.64 1.72 -6.18
CA GLN A 62 18.57 1.56 -4.74
C GLN A 62 17.11 1.70 -4.32
N ILE A 63 16.57 0.74 -3.56
CA ILE A 63 15.21 0.86 -3.04
C ILE A 63 15.22 1.87 -1.87
N PRO A 64 14.43 2.96 -1.92
CA PRO A 64 14.32 3.91 -0.82
C PRO A 64 13.96 3.20 0.49
N GLU A 65 14.51 3.69 1.61
CA GLU A 65 14.31 3.11 2.95
C GLU A 65 14.85 1.68 3.14
N GLN A 66 15.47 1.07 2.12
CA GLN A 66 16.03 -0.29 2.15
C GLN A 66 17.49 -0.27 1.69
N GLN A 67 18.41 0.18 2.56
CA GLN A 67 19.83 0.39 2.18
C GLN A 67 20.57 -0.88 1.75
N HIS A 68 20.13 -2.05 2.20
CA HIS A 68 20.75 -3.34 1.86
C HIS A 68 20.31 -3.91 0.51
N LEU A 69 19.26 -3.34 -0.12
CA LEU A 69 18.62 -3.90 -1.30
C LEU A 69 18.74 -2.97 -2.52
N SER A 70 19.47 -3.43 -3.53
CA SER A 70 19.59 -2.74 -4.80
C SER A 70 19.62 -3.68 -5.99
N PHE A 71 19.15 -3.17 -7.13
CA PHE A 71 18.91 -3.94 -8.35
C PHE A 71 19.63 -3.34 -9.54
N ILE A 72 19.97 -4.19 -10.49
CA ILE A 72 20.56 -3.78 -11.76
C ILE A 72 19.46 -3.87 -12.81
N LEU A 73 19.11 -2.73 -13.42
CA LEU A 73 18.10 -2.64 -14.45
C LEU A 73 18.73 -2.33 -15.81
N GLY A 74 18.26 -3.00 -16.85
CA GLY A 74 18.67 -2.81 -18.24
C GLY A 74 17.57 -2.15 -19.07
N PHE A 75 17.96 -1.13 -19.83
CA PHE A 75 17.09 -0.36 -20.71
C PHE A 75 17.57 -0.47 -22.15
N GLN A 76 16.66 -0.75 -23.08
CA GLN A 76 16.95 -0.69 -24.51
C GLN A 76 16.85 0.75 -25.03
N ALA A 77 17.35 1.00 -26.23
CA ALA A 77 17.27 2.31 -26.87
C ALA A 77 15.83 2.82 -27.04
N SER A 78 14.88 1.90 -27.17
CA SER A 78 13.46 2.16 -27.41
C SER A 78 12.62 2.37 -26.16
N TYR A 79 13.19 2.44 -24.96
CA TYR A 79 12.41 2.83 -23.77
C TYR A 79 11.84 4.24 -23.99
N PRO A 80 10.59 4.54 -23.59
CA PRO A 80 9.64 3.73 -22.81
C PRO A 80 8.80 2.70 -23.59
N ASP A 81 8.91 2.60 -24.92
CA ASP A 81 8.18 1.62 -25.73
C ASP A 81 8.63 0.17 -25.50
N SER A 82 9.82 -0.03 -24.95
CA SER A 82 10.32 -1.33 -24.49
C SER A 82 10.39 -1.39 -22.97
N ARG A 83 9.90 -2.48 -22.38
CA ARG A 83 9.94 -2.76 -20.94
C ARG A 83 11.39 -2.81 -20.40
N PRO A 84 11.68 -2.21 -19.23
CA PRO A 84 12.93 -2.43 -18.51
C PRO A 84 13.12 -3.90 -18.12
N ALA A 85 14.36 -4.36 -18.02
CA ALA A 85 14.67 -5.73 -17.58
C ALA A 85 15.44 -5.73 -16.27
N VAL A 86 15.08 -6.61 -15.34
CA VAL A 86 15.85 -6.84 -14.11
C VAL A 86 17.00 -7.79 -14.42
N LEU A 87 18.23 -7.27 -14.41
CA LEU A 87 19.42 -8.04 -14.78
C LEU A 87 20.02 -8.80 -13.60
N GLY A 88 19.73 -8.35 -12.39
CA GLY A 88 20.22 -8.95 -11.16
C GLY A 88 20.06 -8.03 -9.96
N THR A 89 20.61 -8.45 -8.82
CA THR A 89 20.77 -7.62 -7.63
C THR A 89 22.18 -7.06 -7.57
N ALA A 90 22.32 -5.77 -7.25
CA ALA A 90 23.61 -5.15 -6.94
C ALA A 90 24.01 -5.39 -5.47
N SER A 91 23.03 -5.39 -4.56
CA SER A 91 23.18 -5.76 -3.14
C SER A 91 21.92 -6.43 -2.63
N THR A 92 22.08 -7.43 -1.75
CA THR A 92 21.01 -8.04 -0.95
C THR A 92 21.55 -8.35 0.44
N ALA A 93 20.68 -8.38 1.45
CA ALA A 93 21.10 -8.66 2.83
C ALA A 93 21.69 -10.06 3.03
N ALA A 94 21.11 -11.12 2.46
CA ALA A 94 21.63 -12.47 2.62
C ALA A 94 21.89 -13.24 1.32
N ARG A 95 22.72 -14.29 1.44
CA ARG A 95 23.09 -15.21 0.35
C ARG A 95 21.91 -16.14 0.02
N GLY A 96 21.28 -15.93 -1.14
CA GLY A 96 20.20 -16.77 -1.66
C GLY A 96 18.87 -16.04 -1.87
N GLU A 97 18.72 -14.85 -1.29
CA GLU A 97 17.50 -14.02 -1.40
C GLU A 97 17.43 -13.27 -2.74
N GLY A 98 18.58 -13.03 -3.40
CA GLY A 98 18.62 -12.28 -4.66
C GLY A 98 17.77 -12.86 -5.78
N LYS A 99 17.64 -14.19 -5.88
CA LYS A 99 16.78 -14.80 -6.90
C LYS A 99 15.29 -14.51 -6.66
N ILE A 100 14.87 -14.50 -5.40
CA ILE A 100 13.49 -14.17 -5.01
C ILE A 100 13.25 -12.68 -5.23
N ALA A 101 14.19 -11.84 -4.78
CA ALA A 101 14.10 -10.39 -4.95
C ALA A 101 14.02 -9.96 -6.42
N ILE A 102 14.80 -10.61 -7.30
CA ILE A 102 14.72 -10.40 -8.74
C ILE A 102 13.33 -10.76 -9.27
N GLY A 103 12.79 -11.93 -8.92
CA GLY A 103 11.47 -12.36 -9.40
C GLY A 103 10.36 -11.41 -8.97
N VAL A 104 10.42 -10.90 -7.74
CA VAL A 104 9.47 -9.92 -7.23
C VAL A 104 9.57 -8.60 -8.00
N LEU A 105 10.79 -8.10 -8.22
CA LEU A 105 10.95 -6.85 -8.97
C LEU A 105 10.55 -7.02 -10.45
N GLU A 106 10.80 -8.18 -11.06
CA GLU A 106 10.33 -8.50 -12.41
C GLU A 106 8.80 -8.45 -12.50
N ASP A 107 8.10 -9.00 -11.50
CA ASP A 107 6.65 -8.97 -11.42
C ASP A 107 6.11 -7.55 -11.21
N ILE A 108 6.82 -6.69 -10.46
CA ILE A 108 6.48 -5.27 -10.31
C ILE A 108 6.62 -4.56 -11.65
N VAL A 109 7.79 -4.65 -12.29
CA VAL A 109 8.06 -4.03 -13.61
C VAL A 109 7.04 -4.49 -14.65
N GLN A 110 6.63 -5.76 -14.63
CA GLN A 110 5.63 -6.29 -15.55
C GLN A 110 4.24 -5.67 -15.37
N ARG A 111 3.88 -5.24 -14.15
CA ARG A 111 2.56 -4.69 -13.83
C ARG A 111 2.50 -3.18 -13.95
N THR A 112 3.60 -2.48 -13.67
CA THR A 112 3.69 -1.02 -13.72
C THR A 112 4.01 -0.49 -15.11
N TRP A 113 4.75 -1.25 -15.93
CA TRP A 113 5.15 -0.79 -17.26
C TRP A 113 3.99 -0.80 -18.28
N GLN A 114 3.92 0.26 -19.09
CA GLN A 114 3.08 0.36 -20.27
C GLN A 114 3.88 0.97 -21.42
N ALA A 115 3.68 0.47 -22.65
CA ALA A 115 4.37 0.99 -23.82
C ALA A 115 4.07 2.49 -24.03
N GLY A 116 5.13 3.28 -24.23
CA GLY A 116 5.05 4.73 -24.40
C GLY A 116 4.96 5.54 -23.10
N ALA A 117 5.02 4.88 -21.93
CA ALA A 117 5.04 5.55 -20.63
C ALA A 117 6.25 5.13 -19.80
N VAL A 118 6.91 6.12 -19.20
CA VAL A 118 8.00 5.91 -18.25
C VAL A 118 7.45 5.36 -16.93
N CYS A 119 8.16 4.43 -16.26
CA CYS A 119 7.61 3.64 -15.15
C CYS A 119 8.51 3.48 -13.92
N LEU A 120 9.70 4.08 -13.84
CA LEU A 120 10.61 3.96 -12.70
C LEU A 120 9.98 4.45 -11.40
N PHE A 121 9.25 5.56 -11.40
CA PHE A 121 8.56 6.05 -10.20
C PHE A 121 7.55 5.03 -9.66
N ASP A 122 6.75 4.43 -10.55
CA ASP A 122 5.74 3.44 -10.18
C ASP A 122 6.40 2.13 -9.69
N VAL A 123 7.48 1.69 -10.36
CA VAL A 123 8.30 0.55 -9.93
C VAL A 123 8.85 0.77 -8.52
N ILE A 124 9.42 1.95 -8.25
CA ILE A 124 10.00 2.28 -6.95
C ILE A 124 8.93 2.36 -5.88
N SER A 125 7.84 3.07 -6.15
CA SER A 125 6.72 3.22 -5.21
C SER A 125 6.16 1.86 -4.80
N GLU A 126 6.01 0.95 -5.77
CA GLU A 126 5.52 -0.39 -5.48
C GLU A 126 6.58 -1.30 -4.82
N ALA A 127 7.85 -1.17 -5.19
CA ALA A 127 8.93 -1.92 -4.55
C ALA A 127 9.12 -1.55 -3.07
N VAL A 128 8.98 -0.27 -2.71
CA VAL A 128 9.04 0.22 -1.32
C VAL A 128 7.91 -0.38 -0.46
N ASP A 129 6.76 -0.70 -1.07
CA ASP A 129 5.66 -1.36 -0.37
C ASP A 129 5.90 -2.87 -0.23
N VAL A 130 6.41 -3.54 -1.27
CA VAL A 130 6.46 -5.01 -1.35
C VAL A 130 7.69 -5.61 -0.64
N PHE A 131 8.86 -4.96 -0.70
CA PHE A 131 10.09 -5.55 -0.15
C PHE A 131 10.16 -5.64 1.38
N PRO A 132 9.60 -4.68 2.15
CA PRO A 132 9.51 -4.83 3.60
C PRO A 132 8.64 -6.02 4.03
N GLU A 133 7.59 -6.36 3.28
CA GLU A 133 6.70 -7.49 3.59
C GLU A 133 7.34 -8.87 3.31
N LEU A 134 8.39 -8.91 2.48
CA LEU A 134 9.09 -10.16 2.12
C LEU A 134 10.20 -10.53 3.11
N SER A 135 10.47 -9.69 4.12
CA SER A 135 11.49 -9.86 5.17
C SER A 135 12.79 -10.50 4.65
N ILE A 136 13.37 -9.85 3.64
CA ILE A 136 14.73 -10.10 3.16
C ILE A 136 15.65 -9.23 4.01
N GLY A 137 16.30 -9.82 5.01
CA GLY A 137 17.42 -9.18 5.70
C GLY A 137 17.19 -8.52 7.05
N GLN A 138 16.62 -9.24 8.02
CA GLN A 138 16.92 -8.91 9.42
C GLN A 138 17.68 -10.07 10.04
N ASP A 139 19.01 -9.99 9.98
CA ASP A 139 19.89 -10.83 10.80
C ASP A 139 19.64 -10.48 12.27
N ASP A 140 19.08 -11.45 12.98
CA ASP A 140 19.11 -11.58 14.44
C ASP A 140 20.56 -11.53 14.95
N ILE A 141 20.80 -10.75 16.00
CA ILE A 141 21.89 -11.05 16.94
C ILE A 141 21.34 -12.07 17.95
N GLU A 142 21.69 -13.32 17.66
CA GLU A 142 22.01 -14.43 18.57
C GLU A 142 21.22 -14.56 19.89
N ASP A 143 20.40 -15.62 19.99
CA ASP A 143 20.90 -16.82 20.70
C ASP A 143 20.37 -18.11 20.05
N SER A 144 21.31 -19.03 19.84
CA SER A 144 21.18 -20.25 19.07
C SER A 144 20.92 -21.42 19.99
N SER A 145 19.87 -22.20 19.70
CA SER A 145 20.07 -23.65 19.55
C SER A 145 18.93 -24.29 18.77
N THR A 146 19.30 -24.63 17.54
CA THR A 146 18.68 -25.59 16.63
C THR A 146 18.13 -26.83 17.33
N GLN A 147 16.86 -27.15 17.08
CA GLN A 147 16.41 -28.50 16.77
C GLN A 147 15.10 -28.44 16.00
N THR A 148 15.14 -28.81 14.72
CA THR A 148 13.96 -29.23 13.97
C THR A 148 13.30 -30.41 14.70
N PRO A 149 11.98 -30.38 14.87
CA PRO A 149 11.20 -31.29 14.05
C PRO A 149 9.92 -30.65 13.48
N THR A 150 9.73 -30.92 12.19
CA THR A 150 8.46 -31.28 11.56
C THR A 150 7.31 -31.58 12.54
N VAL A 151 6.39 -30.63 12.74
CA VAL A 151 4.90 -30.76 12.72
C VAL A 151 4.24 -29.50 13.34
N ALA A 152 3.16 -29.01 12.71
CA ALA A 152 2.19 -27.98 13.15
C ALA A 152 2.60 -26.48 13.02
N ALA A 153 2.43 -25.92 11.81
CA ALA A 153 2.83 -24.55 11.45
C ALA A 153 1.70 -23.48 11.46
N SER A 154 0.56 -23.70 12.13
CA SER A 154 -0.55 -22.72 12.10
C SER A 154 -0.70 -21.88 13.36
N THR A 155 -0.20 -22.31 14.51
CA THR A 155 -0.58 -21.69 15.81
C THR A 155 0.46 -20.70 16.34
N ALA A 156 1.72 -20.80 15.91
CA ALA A 156 2.81 -19.97 16.44
C ALA A 156 2.86 -18.57 15.79
N THR A 157 2.58 -18.47 14.50
CA THR A 157 2.55 -17.20 13.75
C THR A 157 1.39 -16.33 14.20
N GLU A 158 0.18 -16.91 14.36
CA GLU A 158 -0.99 -16.21 14.90
C GLU A 158 -0.76 -15.70 16.33
N ALA A 159 -0.07 -16.48 17.17
CA ALA A 159 0.24 -16.07 18.54
C ALA A 159 1.25 -14.92 18.59
N PHE A 160 2.26 -14.92 17.72
CA PHE A 160 3.26 -13.86 17.65
C PHE A 160 2.68 -12.56 17.07
N GLU A 161 1.88 -12.65 16.01
CA GLU A 161 1.14 -11.50 15.46
C GLU A 161 0.13 -10.94 16.46
N ALA A 162 -0.62 -11.79 17.17
CA ALA A 162 -1.56 -11.34 18.20
C ALA A 162 -0.85 -10.70 19.42
N LEU A 163 0.36 -11.16 19.77
CA LEU A 163 1.19 -10.51 20.80
C LEU A 163 1.66 -9.13 20.35
N SER A 164 2.19 -9.02 19.12
CA SER A 164 2.61 -7.74 18.54
C SER A 164 1.45 -6.73 18.44
N LEU A 165 0.26 -7.20 18.05
CA LEU A 165 -0.94 -6.37 17.94
C LEU A 165 -1.43 -5.84 19.30
N ARG A 166 -1.39 -6.68 20.34
CA ARG A 166 -1.74 -6.30 21.72
C ARG A 166 -0.75 -5.31 22.29
N ASP A 167 0.54 -5.52 22.07
CA ASP A 167 1.58 -4.64 22.61
C ASP A 167 1.61 -3.28 21.90
N ALA A 168 1.37 -3.23 20.58
CA ALA A 168 1.40 -1.99 19.80
C ALA A 168 0.09 -1.19 19.86
N PHE A 169 -1.07 -1.86 19.77
CA PHE A 169 -2.38 -1.20 19.61
C PHE A 169 -3.41 -1.59 20.67
N GLY A 170 -3.10 -2.55 21.57
CA GLY A 170 -4.06 -3.05 22.56
C GLY A 170 -5.22 -3.84 21.95
N LEU A 171 -5.03 -4.42 20.77
CA LEU A 171 -6.04 -5.17 20.03
C LEU A 171 -5.77 -6.67 20.13
N ASP A 172 -6.82 -7.47 20.38
CA ASP A 172 -6.70 -8.94 20.41
C ASP A 172 -6.69 -9.58 19.01
N ALA A 173 -7.22 -8.86 18.00
CA ALA A 173 -7.28 -9.27 16.61
C ALA A 173 -7.31 -8.04 15.70
N PRO A 174 -6.81 -8.14 14.45
CA PRO A 174 -6.80 -7.03 13.53
C PRO A 174 -8.23 -6.57 13.20
N PRO A 175 -8.45 -5.28 12.92
CA PRO A 175 -9.77 -4.76 12.59
C PRO A 175 -10.33 -5.38 11.30
N GLU A 176 -11.57 -5.86 11.35
CA GLU A 176 -12.29 -6.30 10.15
C GLU A 176 -12.91 -5.09 9.43
N TRP A 177 -12.15 -4.52 8.49
CA TRP A 177 -12.60 -3.41 7.66
C TRP A 177 -13.47 -3.88 6.50
N ILE A 178 -14.65 -3.28 6.38
CA ILE A 178 -15.55 -3.48 5.23
C ILE A 178 -15.43 -2.25 4.33
N LEU A 179 -15.05 -2.46 3.08
CA LEU A 179 -14.73 -1.41 2.12
C LEU A 179 -15.93 -1.04 1.25
N SER A 180 -16.01 0.23 0.88
CA SER A 180 -16.84 0.71 -0.25
C SER A 180 -16.24 0.30 -1.59
N ASP A 181 -16.97 0.56 -2.66
CA ASP A 181 -16.33 0.62 -3.99
C ASP A 181 -15.37 1.80 -4.04
N VAL A 182 -14.33 1.65 -4.87
CA VAL A 182 -13.38 2.72 -5.16
C VAL A 182 -14.02 3.69 -6.13
N VAL A 183 -14.05 4.97 -5.78
CA VAL A 183 -14.60 6.03 -6.63
C VAL A 183 -13.49 6.98 -7.05
N SER A 184 -13.38 7.21 -8.35
CA SER A 184 -12.40 8.14 -8.94
C SER A 184 -13.12 9.28 -9.65
N GLU A 185 -12.75 10.52 -9.32
CA GLU A 185 -13.28 11.74 -9.95
C GLU A 185 -12.15 12.75 -10.14
N LYS A 186 -11.92 13.17 -11.40
CA LYS A 186 -10.86 14.13 -11.78
C LYS A 186 -9.52 13.84 -11.10
N LYS A 187 -9.05 12.60 -11.24
CA LYS A 187 -7.81 12.05 -10.64
C LYS A 187 -7.81 11.91 -9.12
N SER A 188 -8.79 12.44 -8.39
CA SER A 188 -8.96 12.13 -6.98
C SER A 188 -9.59 10.77 -6.80
N VAL A 189 -9.10 10.00 -5.83
CA VAL A 189 -9.61 8.66 -5.49
C VAL A 189 -10.16 8.66 -4.08
N PHE A 190 -11.27 7.97 -3.88
CA PHE A 190 -11.99 7.88 -2.61
C PHE A 190 -12.31 6.43 -2.27
N VAL A 191 -12.05 6.04 -1.02
CA VAL A 191 -12.43 4.73 -0.48
C VAL A 191 -12.96 4.90 0.94
N GLY A 192 -14.17 4.41 1.18
CA GLY A 192 -14.76 4.30 2.51
C GLY A 192 -14.42 2.95 3.15
N ARG A 193 -14.15 2.97 4.45
CA ARG A 193 -13.94 1.80 5.30
C ARG A 193 -14.84 1.92 6.51
N VAL A 194 -15.47 0.83 6.93
CA VAL A 194 -16.21 0.77 8.18
C VAL A 194 -15.82 -0.46 8.97
N ALA A 195 -15.73 -0.32 10.29
CA ALA A 195 -15.56 -1.43 11.20
C ALA A 195 -16.49 -1.28 12.41
N ARG A 196 -16.88 -2.43 12.98
CA ARG A 196 -17.68 -2.47 14.21
C ARG A 196 -16.77 -2.20 15.41
N VAL A 197 -17.22 -1.34 16.32
CA VAL A 197 -16.48 -0.98 17.54
C VAL A 197 -17.42 -0.93 18.75
N THR A 198 -16.89 -1.23 19.93
CA THR A 198 -17.67 -1.31 21.17
C THR A 198 -17.35 -0.19 22.16
N CYS A 199 -16.21 0.48 21.98
CA CYS A 199 -15.75 1.57 22.83
C CYS A 199 -14.88 2.54 22.03
N LEU A 200 -14.71 3.75 22.58
CA LEU A 200 -13.87 4.78 21.96
C LEU A 200 -12.42 4.33 21.80
N ALA A 201 -11.86 3.65 22.81
CA ALA A 201 -10.48 3.16 22.77
C ALA A 201 -10.25 2.18 21.61
N GLN A 202 -11.22 1.29 21.35
CA GLN A 202 -11.15 0.37 20.21
C GLN A 202 -11.24 1.11 18.88
N ALA A 203 -12.10 2.14 18.78
CA ALA A 203 -12.17 2.96 17.58
C ALA A 203 -10.85 3.66 17.28
N GLN A 204 -10.23 4.26 18.30
CA GLN A 204 -8.92 4.91 18.14
C GLN A 204 -7.83 3.89 17.75
N ALA A 205 -7.76 2.76 18.44
CA ALA A 205 -6.81 1.70 18.11
C ALA A 205 -6.99 1.16 16.68
N PHE A 206 -8.22 1.11 16.17
CA PHE A 206 -8.49 0.72 14.78
C PHE A 206 -7.95 1.76 13.78
N LEU A 207 -8.12 3.06 14.06
CA LEU A 207 -7.58 4.14 13.22
C LEU A 207 -6.05 4.15 13.22
N ASP A 208 -5.45 4.00 14.41
CA ASP A 208 -4.00 3.97 14.59
C ASP A 208 -3.41 2.75 13.88
N HIS A 209 -4.02 1.57 14.07
CA HIS A 209 -3.64 0.36 13.35
C HIS A 209 -3.74 0.56 11.85
N LEU A 210 -4.88 1.05 11.33
CA LEU A 210 -5.07 1.24 9.89
C LEU A 210 -3.98 2.15 9.30
N THR A 211 -3.65 3.25 9.97
CA THR A 211 -2.62 4.19 9.49
C THR A 211 -1.22 3.63 9.63
N ALA A 212 -0.95 2.82 10.66
CA ALA A 212 0.36 2.20 10.87
C ALA A 212 0.63 1.02 9.93
N THR A 213 -0.41 0.26 9.55
CA THR A 213 -0.26 -0.97 8.76
C THR A 213 -0.55 -0.78 7.27
N ASP A 214 -1.44 0.15 6.89
CA ASP A 214 -1.77 0.43 5.49
C ASP A 214 -1.06 1.71 5.04
N ARG A 215 0.12 1.56 4.43
CA ARG A 215 0.95 2.67 3.95
C ARG A 215 0.23 3.57 2.94
N LYS A 216 -0.65 3.01 2.11
CA LYS A 216 -1.44 3.80 1.14
C LYS A 216 -2.41 4.71 1.86
N VAL A 217 -2.99 4.23 2.95
CA VAL A 217 -3.80 5.06 3.84
C VAL A 217 -2.94 6.09 4.56
N ALA A 218 -1.79 5.71 5.10
CA ALA A 218 -0.86 6.63 5.77
C ALA A 218 -0.40 7.79 4.87
N ALA A 219 -0.11 7.50 3.60
CA ALA A 219 0.32 8.46 2.59
C ALA A 219 -0.83 9.21 1.91
N ALA A 220 -2.09 8.92 2.27
CA ALA A 220 -3.23 9.59 1.69
C ALA A 220 -3.26 11.07 2.04
N THR A 221 -3.91 11.87 1.20
CA THR A 221 -4.02 13.30 1.45
C THR A 221 -4.90 13.59 2.66
N HIS A 222 -5.97 12.81 2.84
CA HIS A 222 -6.91 12.94 3.95
C HIS A 222 -7.48 11.57 4.34
N ASN A 223 -7.55 11.29 5.64
CA ASN A 223 -8.20 10.15 6.28
C ASN A 223 -9.33 10.64 7.20
N ILE A 224 -10.42 11.05 6.58
CA ILE A 224 -11.57 11.65 7.26
C ILE A 224 -12.27 10.56 8.08
N SER A 225 -12.45 10.76 9.38
CA SER A 225 -13.06 9.74 10.23
C SER A 225 -14.26 10.24 11.01
N ALA A 226 -15.19 9.34 11.33
CA ALA A 226 -16.33 9.60 12.19
C ALA A 226 -16.77 8.32 12.90
N TRP A 227 -17.23 8.44 14.15
CA TRP A 227 -17.70 7.30 14.93
C TRP A 227 -18.92 7.63 15.76
N ARG A 228 -19.74 6.60 16.01
CA ARG A 228 -20.91 6.67 16.90
C ARG A 228 -20.98 5.39 17.71
N ILE A 229 -20.88 5.51 19.04
CA ILE A 229 -20.73 4.37 19.95
C ILE A 229 -21.71 4.53 21.11
N ARG A 230 -22.44 3.46 21.40
CA ARG A 230 -23.38 3.34 22.50
C ARG A 230 -22.90 2.27 23.45
N GLN A 231 -22.57 2.68 24.67
CA GLN A 231 -22.14 1.77 25.72
C GLN A 231 -23.20 1.67 26.80
N ARG A 232 -23.56 0.44 27.16
CA ARG A 232 -24.46 0.18 28.28
C ARG A 232 -23.66 0.22 29.58
N LYS A 233 -24.14 0.99 30.56
CA LYS A 233 -23.51 1.08 31.88
C LYS A 233 -23.93 -0.10 32.76
N GLY A 234 -23.01 -1.03 33.03
CA GLY A 234 -23.11 -2.04 34.10
C GLY A 234 -24.21 -3.11 33.98
N ALA A 235 -24.16 -4.08 34.91
CA ALA A 235 -25.10 -5.22 34.98
C ALA A 235 -26.53 -4.81 35.41
N ASP A 236 -26.66 -3.67 36.11
CA ASP A 236 -27.93 -3.22 36.70
C ASP A 236 -28.74 -2.29 35.78
N GLY A 237 -28.27 -2.05 34.56
CA GLY A 237 -29.14 -1.72 33.43
C GLY A 237 -29.69 -0.30 33.31
N GLU A 238 -29.32 0.65 34.16
CA GLU A 238 -29.77 2.05 34.05
C GLU A 238 -28.65 3.00 33.58
N GLY A 239 -28.69 3.34 32.29
CA GLY A 239 -27.84 4.36 31.67
C GLY A 239 -27.17 3.90 30.38
N GLU A 240 -27.27 4.73 29.34
CA GLU A 240 -26.54 4.59 28.08
C GLU A 240 -25.55 5.77 27.97
N THR A 241 -24.26 5.45 27.81
CA THR A 241 -23.26 6.46 27.46
C THR A 241 -23.15 6.49 25.95
N VAL A 242 -23.37 7.66 25.37
CA VAL A 242 -23.23 7.90 23.93
C VAL A 242 -21.96 8.70 23.69
N VAL A 243 -21.08 8.16 22.84
CA VAL A 243 -19.88 8.86 22.37
C VAL A 243 -19.96 8.94 20.85
N GLN A 244 -19.89 10.15 20.31
CA GLN A 244 -19.82 10.37 18.87
C GLN A 244 -18.97 11.59 18.60
N ASP A 245 -18.09 11.49 17.62
CA ASP A 245 -17.18 12.56 17.23
C ASP A 245 -16.68 12.31 15.79
N TYR A 246 -15.84 13.22 15.30
CA TYR A 246 -15.25 13.14 13.96
C TYR A 246 -13.87 13.81 13.88
N ASP A 247 -13.13 13.44 12.84
CA ASP A 247 -11.92 14.15 12.40
C ASP A 247 -12.02 14.47 10.91
N ASP A 248 -11.73 15.72 10.55
CA ASP A 248 -11.68 16.18 9.17
C ASP A 248 -10.37 15.80 8.46
N ASP A 249 -9.29 15.53 9.22
CA ASP A 249 -7.93 15.30 8.73
C ASP A 249 -7.50 16.26 7.60
N GLY A 250 -7.68 17.56 7.84
CA GLY A 250 -7.35 18.61 6.87
C GLY A 250 -8.38 18.83 5.75
N GLU A 251 -9.32 17.91 5.51
CA GLU A 251 -10.45 18.11 4.59
C GLU A 251 -11.59 18.84 5.32
N THR A 252 -11.43 20.14 5.54
CA THR A 252 -12.33 20.95 6.37
C THR A 252 -13.82 20.72 6.09
N ALA A 253 -14.58 20.46 7.16
CA ALA A 253 -16.01 20.18 7.19
C ALA A 253 -16.47 18.85 6.56
N ALA A 254 -15.56 17.91 6.29
CA ALA A 254 -15.91 16.59 5.76
C ALA A 254 -16.35 15.59 6.85
N GLY A 255 -15.59 15.48 7.95
CA GLY A 255 -15.85 14.56 9.07
C GLY A 255 -17.19 14.85 9.74
N GLY A 256 -17.50 16.13 10.00
CA GLY A 256 -18.80 16.52 10.56
C GLY A 256 -19.98 16.16 9.66
N ARG A 257 -19.81 16.22 8.33
CA ARG A 257 -20.83 15.79 7.35
C ARG A 257 -20.96 14.26 7.31
N LEU A 258 -19.85 13.55 7.39
CA LEU A 258 -19.82 12.09 7.46
C LEU A 258 -20.54 11.61 8.73
N LEU A 259 -20.26 12.22 9.89
CA LEU A 259 -20.98 11.96 11.13
C LEU A 259 -22.48 12.24 10.98
N HIS A 260 -22.86 13.33 10.32
CA HIS A 260 -24.26 13.63 10.06
C HIS A 260 -24.95 12.56 9.20
N VAL A 261 -24.27 12.01 8.18
CA VAL A 261 -24.77 10.87 7.40
C VAL A 261 -25.02 9.66 8.31
N MET A 262 -24.08 9.34 9.21
CA MET A 262 -24.25 8.25 10.18
C MET A 262 -25.44 8.49 11.12
N GLN A 263 -25.66 9.74 11.54
CA GLN A 263 -26.82 10.13 12.36
C GLN A 263 -28.14 9.91 11.63
N LEU A 264 -28.24 10.36 10.36
CA LEU A 264 -29.43 10.18 9.53
C LEU A 264 -29.73 8.70 9.26
N MET A 265 -28.68 7.88 9.10
CA MET A 265 -28.82 6.43 8.91
C MET A 265 -29.08 5.67 10.22
N ASP A 266 -29.06 6.36 11.37
CA ASP A 266 -29.19 5.81 12.72
C ASP A 266 -28.27 4.61 12.99
N VAL A 267 -27.02 4.69 12.51
CA VAL A 267 -26.00 3.64 12.71
C VAL A 267 -25.22 3.88 14.00
N TRP A 268 -24.94 2.79 14.72
CA TRP A 268 -24.28 2.80 16.03
C TRP A 268 -23.26 1.69 16.15
N ASN A 269 -22.30 1.87 17.05
CA ASN A 269 -21.21 0.94 17.34
C ASN A 269 -20.31 0.70 16.11
N VAL A 270 -20.00 1.78 15.41
CA VAL A 270 -19.17 1.77 14.20
C VAL A 270 -18.22 2.96 14.16
N VAL A 271 -17.07 2.74 13.54
CA VAL A 271 -16.13 3.76 13.07
C VAL A 271 -16.09 3.70 11.55
N VAL A 272 -16.13 4.86 10.90
CA VAL A 272 -16.02 5.02 9.45
C VAL A 272 -14.80 5.88 9.16
N VAL A 273 -14.00 5.46 8.19
CA VAL A 273 -12.88 6.24 7.62
C VAL A 273 -13.08 6.37 6.13
N VAL A 274 -13.03 7.58 5.61
CA VAL A 274 -12.98 7.85 4.18
C VAL A 274 -11.60 8.39 3.83
N THR A 275 -10.84 7.58 3.11
CA THR A 275 -9.52 7.95 2.62
C THR A 275 -9.67 8.62 1.26
N ARG A 276 -9.05 9.79 1.10
CA ARG A 276 -8.95 10.53 -0.14
C ARG A 276 -7.50 10.70 -0.56
N TRP A 277 -7.20 10.30 -1.79
CA TRP A 277 -5.97 10.65 -2.48
C TRP A 277 -6.25 11.81 -3.43
N TYR A 278 -5.58 12.95 -3.22
CA TYR A 278 -5.78 14.15 -4.04
C TYR A 278 -5.06 14.02 -5.39
N GLY A 279 -5.81 14.16 -6.48
CA GLY A 279 -5.28 14.02 -7.84
C GLY A 279 -4.77 15.32 -8.48
N GLY A 280 -4.53 16.37 -7.69
CA GLY A 280 -4.07 17.67 -8.21
C GLY A 280 -5.18 18.61 -8.72
N ILE A 281 -6.44 18.17 -8.75
CA ILE A 281 -7.57 18.99 -9.24
C ILE A 281 -8.57 19.27 -8.11
N GLN A 282 -8.80 20.55 -7.82
CA GLN A 282 -9.77 20.97 -6.81
C GLN A 282 -11.19 20.61 -7.25
N LEU A 283 -11.84 19.74 -6.49
CA LEU A 283 -13.23 19.33 -6.73
C LEU A 283 -14.25 20.33 -6.17
N GLY A 284 -13.82 21.25 -5.30
CA GLY A 284 -14.72 22.17 -4.58
C GLY A 284 -15.79 21.40 -3.79
N PRO A 285 -17.04 21.89 -3.73
CA PRO A 285 -18.11 21.25 -2.97
C PRO A 285 -18.45 19.81 -3.41
N ALA A 286 -18.09 19.41 -4.64
CA ALA A 286 -18.39 18.08 -5.17
C ALA A 286 -17.72 16.95 -4.37
N ARG A 287 -16.56 17.22 -3.73
CA ARG A 287 -15.85 16.23 -2.90
C ARG A 287 -16.69 15.74 -1.73
N PHE A 288 -17.50 16.61 -1.12
CA PHE A 288 -18.30 16.24 0.06
C PHE A 288 -19.37 15.22 -0.28
N ARG A 289 -19.95 15.29 -1.48
CA ARG A 289 -20.88 14.28 -1.97
C ARG A 289 -20.16 12.94 -2.12
N LEU A 290 -19.00 12.91 -2.79
CA LEU A 290 -18.22 11.68 -2.97
C LEU A 290 -17.81 11.04 -1.64
N ILE A 291 -17.33 11.84 -0.68
CA ILE A 291 -16.96 11.38 0.67
C ILE A 291 -18.15 10.73 1.37
N ASN A 292 -19.31 11.40 1.33
CA ASN A 292 -20.53 10.88 1.94
C ASN A 292 -21.05 9.62 1.23
N ASP A 293 -20.93 9.56 -0.10
CA ASP A 293 -21.39 8.43 -0.91
C ASP A 293 -20.56 7.17 -0.61
N VAL A 294 -19.22 7.27 -0.60
CA VAL A 294 -18.35 6.12 -0.27
C VAL A 294 -18.48 5.71 1.20
N GLY A 295 -18.64 6.67 2.13
CA GLY A 295 -18.90 6.36 3.54
C GLY A 295 -20.23 5.63 3.74
N ARG A 296 -21.29 6.07 3.04
CA ARG A 296 -22.59 5.39 3.03
C ARG A 296 -22.49 4.00 2.42
N ASP A 297 -21.80 3.85 1.30
CA ASP A 297 -21.64 2.56 0.62
C ASP A 297 -20.96 1.53 1.53
N ALA A 298 -19.88 1.91 2.21
CA ALA A 298 -19.23 1.05 3.21
C ALA A 298 -20.21 0.62 4.32
N LEU A 299 -21.01 1.56 4.86
CA LEU A 299 -22.02 1.26 5.88
C LEU A 299 -23.10 0.27 5.41
N VAL A 300 -23.56 0.41 4.16
CA VAL A 300 -24.56 -0.48 3.56
C VAL A 300 -23.97 -1.86 3.32
N LYS A 301 -22.77 -1.94 2.75
CA LYS A 301 -22.04 -3.22 2.54
C LYS A 301 -21.75 -3.92 3.84
N GLY A 302 -21.41 -3.17 4.88
CA GLY A 302 -21.23 -3.69 6.24
C GLY A 302 -22.52 -4.12 6.95
N GLY A 303 -23.69 -3.91 6.33
CA GLY A 303 -24.97 -4.32 6.90
C GLY A 303 -25.35 -3.57 8.17
N PHE A 304 -24.80 -2.37 8.39
CA PHE A 304 -25.07 -1.56 9.58
C PHE A 304 -26.37 -0.76 9.47
N THR A 305 -27.00 -0.73 8.30
CA THR A 305 -28.29 -0.09 8.06
C THR A 305 -29.45 -0.99 8.47
N LYS A 306 -30.55 -0.38 8.95
CA LYS A 306 -31.75 -1.09 9.41
C LYS A 306 -32.54 -1.82 8.31
N GLU A 307 -32.13 -1.71 7.05
CA GLU A 307 -32.88 -2.20 5.88
C GLU A 307 -33.06 -3.73 5.86
N LYS A 308 -32.23 -4.51 6.59
CA LYS A 308 -32.36 -5.97 6.65
C LYS A 308 -33.23 -6.50 7.79
N GLU A 309 -33.41 -5.78 8.90
CA GLU A 309 -34.23 -6.28 10.02
C GLU A 309 -35.75 -6.24 9.73
N GLU A 310 -36.20 -5.28 8.90
CA GLU A 310 -37.63 -5.16 8.57
C GLU A 310 -38.09 -6.21 7.54
N ALA A 311 -37.21 -6.61 6.61
CA ALA A 311 -37.51 -7.65 5.61
C ALA A 311 -37.70 -9.04 6.25
N GLU A 312 -36.98 -9.34 7.34
CA GLU A 312 -37.12 -10.62 8.05
C GLU A 312 -38.33 -10.65 9.00
N LYS A 313 -38.64 -9.53 9.66
CA LYS A 313 -39.85 -9.39 10.50
C LYS A 313 -41.15 -9.39 9.68
N GLY A 314 -41.12 -8.90 8.44
CA GLY A 314 -42.26 -8.95 7.51
C GLY A 314 -42.64 -10.38 7.08
N LYS A 315 -41.69 -11.30 6.96
CA LYS A 315 -41.94 -12.69 6.55
C LYS A 315 -42.54 -13.57 7.67
N LYS A 316 -42.32 -13.23 8.95
CA LYS A 316 -42.86 -13.99 10.10
C LYS A 316 -44.28 -13.61 10.50
N LYS A 317 -44.83 -12.49 10.03
CA LYS A 317 -46.17 -12.01 10.44
C LYS A 317 -47.33 -12.45 9.53
N GLY A 318 -47.05 -13.15 8.43
CA GLY A 318 -48.05 -13.58 7.43
C GLY A 318 -48.51 -15.04 7.54
N LYS A 319 -48.19 -15.75 8.62
CA LYS A 319 -48.64 -17.14 8.83
C LYS A 319 -49.27 -17.28 10.22
N LYS A 320 -50.47 -16.72 10.37
CA LYS A 320 -51.40 -17.09 11.44
C LYS A 320 -52.82 -16.99 10.93
#